data_AF-A0A7R9ZKT5-F1
#
_entry.id   AF-A0A7R9ZKT5-F1
#
_cell.length_a   1.000
_cell.length_b   1.000
_cell.length_c   1.000
_cell.angle_alpha   90.00
_cell.angle_beta   90.00
_cell.angle_gamma   90.00
#
_symmetry.space_group_name_H-M   'P 1'
#
loop_
_entity.id
_entity.type
_entity.pdbx_description
1 polymer ?
#
loop_
_entity_poly.entity_id
_entity_poly.type
_entity_poly.pdbx_seq_one_letter_code
_entity_poly.pdbx_strand_id
1 'polypeptide(L)'
;FFFFRVGDVLLASSTADYMREDEVYATVGLINSRLDLVPTSTQQSARRTRIAMLNAKAGQLAVECAAFSPALGYFKTAIKLLPPDHWKSHFHESLNIYSSAAECAHIIKDSDERNRYCSAILSLDCPILDKVRAYHISTDGLLAEKRAESTAQVIPMILQLLDQLGCKLPKGTFRRSIRFLRGLFKLKRAASKWTLQTFQDKSTPPDATQVAITETLEKLALVAFLIRPELFPFFALETTERTLKYGIMPNSSTALAALAAIVGYFMGDFEASRNISEIALQMTDLPSNQHSKCSAMFTINATCQHWMKPLGSTVDDYWRAYEHGMACGDVDFGLRSAA
;
A
#
# COMPACT_ATOMS: atom_id res chain seq x y z
N PHE A 1 34.61 20.49 8.03
CA PHE A 1 35.69 19.49 7.97
C PHE A 1 35.72 18.61 9.22
N PHE A 2 35.80 19.16 10.44
CA PHE A 2 35.78 18.38 11.70
C PHE A 2 34.53 17.47 11.82
N PHE A 3 33.32 18.05 11.74
CA PHE A 3 32.06 17.29 11.80
C PHE A 3 31.94 16.20 10.74
N PHE A 4 32.45 16.45 9.53
CA PHE A 4 32.47 15.46 8.45
C PHE A 4 33.38 14.26 8.77
N ARG A 5 34.57 14.51 9.36
CA ARG A 5 35.46 13.43 9.81
C ARG A 5 34.84 12.60 10.94
N VAL A 6 34.10 13.23 11.85
CA VAL A 6 33.36 12.50 12.90
C VAL A 6 32.29 11.61 12.24
N GLY A 7 31.53 12.14 11.28
CA GLY A 7 30.59 11.36 10.48
C GLY A 7 31.25 10.18 9.75
N ASP A 8 32.46 10.37 9.20
CA ASP A 8 33.21 9.29 8.54
C ASP A 8 33.64 8.19 9.50
N VAL A 9 34.06 8.55 10.71
CA VAL A 9 34.41 7.56 11.74
C VAL A 9 33.18 6.76 12.14
N LEU A 10 32.05 7.42 12.38
CA LEU A 10 30.77 6.76 12.70
C LEU A 10 30.29 5.85 11.57
N LEU A 11 30.40 6.33 10.33
CA LEU A 11 30.08 5.53 9.14
C LEU A 11 30.93 4.27 9.07
N ALA A 12 32.22 4.34 9.42
CA ALA A 12 33.13 3.21 9.37
C ALA A 12 32.93 2.21 10.52
N SER A 13 32.56 2.67 11.72
CA SER A 13 32.48 1.86 12.93
C SER A 13 31.28 0.90 12.98
N SER A 14 30.25 1.10 12.14
CA SER A 14 29.05 0.27 12.16
C SER A 14 28.46 0.09 10.76
N THR A 15 27.91 -1.09 10.47
CA THR A 15 27.06 -1.32 9.30
C THR A 15 25.70 -0.65 9.54
N ALA A 16 25.12 -0.06 8.48
CA ALA A 16 23.91 0.75 8.59
C ALA A 16 22.78 0.01 9.31
N ASP A 17 22.64 -1.29 9.10
CA ASP A 17 21.59 -2.12 9.69
C ASP A 17 21.63 -2.18 11.23
N TYR A 18 22.83 -2.12 11.83
CA TYR A 18 23.03 -2.28 13.28
C TYR A 18 23.12 -0.95 14.03
N MET A 19 23.14 0.18 13.33
CA MET A 19 23.09 1.50 13.97
C MET A 19 21.72 1.74 14.60
N ARG A 20 21.74 2.29 15.81
CA ARG A 20 20.55 2.81 16.49
C ARG A 20 20.02 4.05 15.76
N GLU A 21 18.74 4.37 15.93
CA GLU A 21 18.09 5.49 15.23
C GLU A 21 18.79 6.84 15.46
N ASP A 22 19.18 7.12 16.71
CA ASP A 22 19.94 8.32 17.11
C ASP A 22 21.30 8.40 16.40
N GLU A 23 21.98 7.27 16.27
CA GLU A 23 23.26 7.16 15.56
C GLU A 23 23.12 7.37 14.05
N VAL A 24 22.05 6.85 13.45
CA VAL A 24 21.73 7.07 12.03
C VAL A 24 21.55 8.57 11.79
N TYR A 25 20.67 9.24 12.56
CA TYR A 25 20.39 10.66 12.37
C TYR A 25 21.61 11.54 12.63
N ALA A 26 22.39 11.26 13.68
CA ALA A 26 23.63 11.97 13.95
C ALA A 26 24.62 11.83 12.78
N THR A 27 24.81 10.61 12.28
CA THR A 27 25.77 10.33 11.20
C THR A 27 25.35 10.98 9.89
N VAL A 28 24.09 10.85 9.47
CA VAL A 28 23.60 11.50 8.24
C VAL A 28 23.59 13.03 8.39
N GLY A 29 23.26 13.58 9.56
CA GLY A 29 23.33 15.02 9.79
C GLY A 29 24.73 15.58 9.60
N LEU A 30 25.74 14.91 10.17
CA LEU A 30 27.15 15.29 10.04
C LEU A 30 27.64 15.19 8.59
N ILE A 31 27.33 14.09 7.89
CA ILE A 31 27.78 13.85 6.52
C ILE A 31 27.03 14.77 5.54
N ASN A 32 25.70 14.85 5.64
CA ASN A 32 24.86 15.60 4.71
C ASN A 32 25.13 17.10 4.76
N SER A 33 25.57 17.62 5.92
CA SER A 33 25.99 19.02 6.06
C SER A 33 27.16 19.40 5.14
N ARG A 34 27.94 18.41 4.69
CA ARG A 34 29.14 18.58 3.87
C ARG A 34 29.20 17.56 2.72
N LEU A 35 28.09 17.37 2.00
CA LEU A 35 28.06 16.52 0.80
C LEU A 35 29.07 16.95 -0.27
N ASP A 36 29.47 18.23 -0.28
CA ASP A 36 30.54 18.77 -1.12
C ASP A 36 31.88 18.03 -0.95
N LEU A 37 32.11 17.45 0.23
CA LEU A 37 33.33 16.70 0.56
C LEU A 37 33.23 15.21 0.22
N VAL A 38 32.07 14.72 -0.22
CA VAL A 38 31.90 13.32 -0.62
C VAL A 38 32.48 13.15 -2.04
N PRO A 39 33.54 12.34 -2.21
CA PRO A 39 34.22 12.23 -3.50
C PRO A 39 33.30 11.71 -4.59
N THR A 40 33.49 12.24 -5.79
CA THR A 40 32.72 11.89 -6.99
C THR A 40 33.44 10.84 -7.86
N SER A 41 34.68 10.46 -7.53
CA SER A 41 35.43 9.49 -8.31
C SER A 41 34.86 8.09 -8.19
N THR A 42 34.88 7.35 -9.30
CA THR A 42 34.38 5.97 -9.41
C THR A 42 35.11 5.00 -8.48
N GLN A 43 36.36 5.29 -8.13
CA GLN A 43 37.16 4.50 -7.18
C GLN A 43 36.60 4.53 -5.75
N GLN A 44 35.76 5.50 -5.40
CA GLN A 44 35.08 5.57 -4.09
C GLN A 44 33.57 5.33 -4.17
N SER A 45 33.11 4.65 -5.23
CA SER A 45 31.71 4.25 -5.42
C SER A 45 31.13 3.57 -4.18
N ALA A 46 31.87 2.64 -3.57
CA ALA A 46 31.44 1.93 -2.36
C ALA A 46 31.13 2.86 -1.18
N ARG A 47 31.91 3.93 -0.99
CA ARG A 47 31.67 4.90 0.07
C ARG A 47 30.40 5.71 -0.20
N ARG A 48 30.21 6.17 -1.44
CA ARG A 48 29.00 6.90 -1.84
C ARG A 48 27.76 6.02 -1.64
N THR A 49 27.80 4.77 -2.07
CA THR A 49 26.74 3.79 -1.85
C THR A 49 26.45 3.62 -0.36
N ARG A 50 27.47 3.50 0.49
CA ARG A 50 27.25 3.36 1.95
C ARG A 50 26.52 4.57 2.54
N ILE A 51 26.90 5.79 2.13
CA ILE A 51 26.21 7.01 2.56
C ILE A 51 24.78 7.07 1.99
N ALA A 52 24.58 6.59 0.75
CA ALA A 52 23.26 6.48 0.14
C ALA A 52 22.34 5.54 0.93
N MET A 53 22.84 4.36 1.32
CA MET A 53 22.08 3.39 2.11
C MET A 53 21.76 3.92 3.51
N LEU A 54 22.69 4.66 4.13
CA LEU A 54 22.43 5.27 5.43
C LEU A 54 21.36 6.37 5.34
N ASN A 55 21.37 7.16 4.27
CA ASN A 55 20.29 8.10 3.98
C ASN A 55 18.96 7.39 3.70
N ALA A 56 18.97 6.26 2.97
CA ALA A 56 17.76 5.47 2.78
C ALA A 56 17.17 4.97 4.11
N LYS A 57 18.02 4.50 5.04
CA LYS A 57 17.61 4.11 6.40
C LYS A 57 17.03 5.29 7.19
N ALA A 58 17.70 6.45 7.15
CA ALA A 58 17.18 7.68 7.80
C ALA A 58 15.82 8.11 7.22
N GLY A 59 15.64 7.96 5.91
CA GLY A 59 14.37 8.19 5.23
C GLY A 59 13.28 7.23 5.71
N GLN A 60 13.59 5.95 5.83
CA GLN A 60 12.64 4.94 6.33
C GLN A 60 12.20 5.21 7.78
N LEU A 61 13.16 5.52 8.67
CA LEU A 61 12.85 5.89 10.06
C LEU A 61 11.97 7.16 10.12
N ALA A 62 12.23 8.12 9.24
CA ALA A 62 11.39 9.32 9.15
C ALA A 62 9.97 8.99 8.65
N VAL A 63 9.80 8.03 7.73
CA VAL A 63 8.48 7.53 7.30
C VAL A 63 7.73 6.88 8.46
N GLU A 64 8.40 6.07 9.29
CA GLU A 64 7.81 5.43 10.47
C GLU A 64 7.29 6.46 11.49
N CYS A 65 7.93 7.62 11.58
CA CYS A 65 7.49 8.76 12.39
C CYS A 65 6.53 9.73 11.65
N ALA A 66 5.99 9.34 10.49
CA ALA A 66 5.14 10.17 9.62
C ALA A 66 5.77 11.53 9.20
N ALA A 67 7.10 11.63 9.23
CA ALA A 67 7.86 12.81 8.85
C ALA A 67 8.24 12.77 7.35
N PHE A 68 7.23 12.82 6.48
CA PHE A 68 7.38 12.58 5.03
C PHE A 68 8.25 13.62 4.29
N SER A 69 8.23 14.89 4.71
CA SER A 69 9.07 15.93 4.10
C SER A 69 10.56 15.73 4.39
N PRO A 70 11.00 15.52 5.65
CA PRO A 70 12.35 15.07 5.97
C PRO A 70 12.74 13.76 5.27
N ALA A 71 11.84 12.76 5.27
CA ALA A 71 12.07 11.48 4.62
C ALA A 71 12.43 11.64 3.13
N LEU A 72 11.65 12.45 2.40
CA LEU A 72 11.94 12.76 1.00
C LEU A 72 13.32 13.41 0.82
N GLY A 73 13.72 14.31 1.74
CA GLY A 73 15.05 14.91 1.74
C GLY A 73 16.18 13.90 1.84
N TYR A 74 16.03 12.90 2.71
CA TYR A 74 16.98 11.79 2.84
C TYR A 74 17.00 10.90 1.59
N PHE A 75 15.84 10.50 1.06
CA PHE A 75 15.78 9.70 -0.16
C PHE A 75 16.37 10.44 -1.37
N LYS A 76 16.12 11.75 -1.51
CA LYS A 76 16.75 12.59 -2.53
C LYS A 76 18.28 12.58 -2.43
N THR A 77 18.79 12.60 -1.21
CA THR A 77 20.23 12.52 -0.96
C THR A 77 20.79 11.14 -1.31
N ALA A 78 20.07 10.07 -0.94
CA ALA A 78 20.42 8.71 -1.33
C ALA A 78 20.49 8.56 -2.86
N ILE A 79 19.46 9.03 -3.58
CA ILE A 79 19.39 8.98 -5.06
C ILE A 79 20.58 9.70 -5.71
N LYS A 80 20.98 10.87 -5.19
CA LYS A 80 22.15 11.62 -5.69
C LYS A 80 23.49 10.90 -5.49
N LEU A 81 23.55 10.01 -4.49
CA LEU A 81 24.76 9.31 -4.08
C LEU A 81 24.86 7.90 -4.67
N LEU A 82 23.76 7.34 -5.18
CA LEU A 82 23.77 6.06 -5.88
C LEU A 82 24.77 6.06 -7.05
N PRO A 83 25.45 4.93 -7.29
CA PRO A 83 26.39 4.81 -8.41
C PRO A 83 25.66 4.90 -9.76
N PRO A 84 26.31 5.32 -10.86
CA PRO A 84 25.64 5.48 -12.15
C PRO A 84 24.96 4.21 -12.69
N ASP A 85 25.43 3.02 -12.30
CA ASP A 85 24.90 1.72 -12.70
C ASP A 85 23.96 1.10 -11.64
N HIS A 86 23.44 1.89 -10.70
CA HIS A 86 22.69 1.42 -9.53
C HIS A 86 21.49 0.52 -9.87
N TRP A 87 20.81 0.74 -11.00
CA TRP A 87 19.73 -0.14 -11.47
C TRP A 87 20.20 -1.56 -11.81
N LYS A 88 21.51 -1.78 -12.04
CA LYS A 88 22.10 -3.10 -12.25
C LYS A 88 22.81 -3.61 -11.01
N SER A 89 23.60 -2.76 -10.36
CA SER A 89 24.47 -3.15 -9.24
C SER A 89 23.76 -3.20 -7.88
N HIS A 90 22.67 -2.44 -7.70
CA HIS A 90 21.92 -2.27 -6.45
C HIS A 90 20.42 -2.15 -6.75
N PHE A 91 19.89 -3.07 -7.57
CA PHE A 91 18.55 -2.95 -8.14
C PHE A 91 17.47 -2.83 -7.07
N HIS A 92 17.46 -3.72 -6.09
CA HIS A 92 16.43 -3.75 -5.05
C HIS A 92 16.47 -2.52 -4.14
N GLU A 93 17.67 -2.07 -3.75
CA GLU A 93 17.85 -0.87 -2.94
C GLU A 93 17.43 0.37 -3.72
N SER A 94 17.82 0.47 -4.99
CA SER A 94 17.42 1.55 -5.87
C SER A 94 15.90 1.60 -6.03
N LEU A 95 15.29 0.45 -6.30
CA LEU A 95 13.84 0.36 -6.46
C LEU A 95 13.11 0.79 -5.18
N ASN A 96 13.58 0.35 -4.02
CA ASN A 96 12.98 0.73 -2.74
C ASN A 96 13.15 2.22 -2.45
N ILE A 97 14.33 2.80 -2.70
CA ILE A 97 14.61 4.23 -2.49
C ILE A 97 13.71 5.08 -3.40
N TYR A 98 13.64 4.77 -4.69
CA TYR A 98 12.82 5.53 -5.63
C TYR A 98 11.33 5.37 -5.34
N SER A 99 10.87 4.18 -4.95
CA SER A 99 9.46 3.96 -4.60
C SER A 99 9.07 4.74 -3.34
N SER A 100 9.90 4.69 -2.31
CA SER A 100 9.65 5.42 -1.05
C SER A 100 9.73 6.93 -1.24
N ALA A 101 10.62 7.42 -2.12
CA ALA A 101 10.66 8.82 -2.51
C ALA A 101 9.37 9.24 -3.25
N ALA A 102 8.86 8.41 -4.16
CA ALA A 102 7.61 8.67 -4.87
C ALA A 102 6.40 8.71 -3.92
N GLU A 103 6.34 7.81 -2.94
CA GLU A 103 5.29 7.77 -1.90
C GLU A 103 5.34 9.04 -1.03
N CYS A 104 6.52 9.40 -0.53
CA CYS A 104 6.68 10.62 0.27
C CYS A 104 6.30 11.87 -0.53
N ALA A 105 6.75 11.96 -1.79
CA ALA A 105 6.41 13.07 -2.68
C ALA A 105 4.89 13.16 -2.94
N HIS A 106 4.22 12.02 -3.13
CA HIS A 106 2.76 11.98 -3.27
C HIS A 106 2.06 12.51 -2.00
N ILE A 107 2.45 12.04 -0.82
CA ILE A 107 1.83 12.43 0.46
C ILE A 107 1.97 13.93 0.72
N ILE A 108 3.15 14.50 0.47
CA ILE A 108 3.38 15.95 0.63
C ILE A 108 2.90 16.79 -0.57
N LYS A 109 2.26 16.15 -1.56
CA LYS A 109 1.71 16.78 -2.78
C LYS A 109 2.75 17.40 -3.73
N ASP A 110 4.00 16.94 -3.68
CA ASP A 110 5.04 17.29 -4.65
C ASP A 110 4.88 16.43 -5.92
N SER A 111 4.09 16.94 -6.87
CA SER A 111 3.75 16.21 -8.09
C SER A 111 4.92 16.03 -9.04
N ASP A 112 5.86 16.98 -9.07
CA ASP A 112 7.02 16.92 -9.97
C ASP A 112 7.98 15.81 -9.55
N GLU A 113 8.34 15.75 -8.27
CA GLU A 113 9.19 14.69 -7.73
C GLU A 113 8.50 13.32 -7.82
N ARG A 114 7.20 13.24 -7.47
CA ARG A 114 6.41 12.01 -7.63
C ARG A 114 6.50 11.48 -9.06
N ASN A 115 6.16 12.32 -10.05
CA ASN A 115 6.14 11.92 -11.45
C ASN A 115 7.53 11.54 -11.96
N ARG A 116 8.57 12.25 -11.52
CA ARG A 116 9.97 11.92 -11.83
C ARG A 116 10.36 10.52 -11.36
N TYR A 117 10.09 10.20 -10.08
CA TYR A 117 10.49 8.90 -9.52
C TYR A 117 9.65 7.75 -10.07
N CYS A 118 8.33 7.93 -10.20
CA CYS A 118 7.47 6.94 -10.84
C CYS A 118 7.92 6.66 -12.28
N SER A 119 8.19 7.69 -13.08
CA SER A 119 8.62 7.53 -14.48
C SER A 119 9.94 6.76 -14.58
N ALA A 120 10.89 7.06 -13.69
CA ALA A 120 12.15 6.33 -13.63
C ALA A 120 11.93 4.82 -13.41
N ILE A 121 11.07 4.43 -12.47
CA ILE A 121 10.75 3.02 -12.20
C ILE A 121 9.98 2.37 -13.35
N LEU A 122 8.94 3.05 -13.85
CA LEU A 122 8.05 2.48 -14.88
C LEU A 122 8.79 2.25 -16.21
N SER A 123 9.83 3.03 -16.49
CA SER A 123 10.69 2.89 -17.67
C SER A 123 11.68 1.72 -17.63
N LEU A 124 11.89 1.09 -16.47
CA LEU A 124 12.86 -0.01 -16.31
C LEU A 124 12.43 -1.25 -17.12
N ASP A 125 13.37 -1.99 -17.66
CA ASP A 125 13.09 -3.32 -18.21
C ASP A 125 13.23 -4.37 -17.10
N CYS A 126 12.17 -4.53 -16.30
CA CYS A 126 12.13 -5.42 -15.13
C CYS A 126 10.76 -6.10 -14.99
N PRO A 127 10.65 -7.17 -14.17
CA PRO A 127 9.38 -7.82 -13.87
C PRO A 127 8.30 -6.83 -13.46
N ILE A 128 7.06 -7.07 -13.90
CA ILE A 128 5.93 -6.18 -13.59
C ILE A 128 5.71 -6.02 -12.07
N LEU A 129 6.01 -7.06 -11.29
CA LEU A 129 5.87 -7.07 -9.84
C LEU A 129 6.68 -5.95 -9.18
N ASP A 130 7.87 -5.66 -9.70
CA ASP A 130 8.76 -4.60 -9.21
C ASP A 130 8.19 -3.20 -9.48
N LYS A 131 7.24 -3.07 -10.41
CA LYS A 131 6.65 -1.79 -10.81
C LYS A 131 5.33 -1.46 -10.14
N VAL A 132 4.74 -2.39 -9.38
CA VAL A 132 3.38 -2.27 -8.83
C VAL A 132 3.23 -1.02 -7.96
N ARG A 133 4.18 -0.77 -7.03
CA ARG A 133 4.18 0.45 -6.18
C ARG A 133 4.17 1.72 -7.03
N ALA A 134 5.03 1.81 -8.04
CA ALA A 134 5.11 2.98 -8.92
C ALA A 134 3.82 3.20 -9.72
N TYR A 135 3.18 2.14 -10.19
CA TYR A 135 1.86 2.23 -10.84
C TYR A 135 0.79 2.73 -9.87
N HIS A 136 0.75 2.20 -8.65
CA HIS A 136 -0.22 2.61 -7.64
C HIS A 136 -0.09 4.12 -7.35
N ILE A 137 1.12 4.59 -7.04
CA ILE A 137 1.39 6.01 -6.78
C ILE A 137 1.08 6.90 -7.99
N SER A 138 1.41 6.44 -9.20
CA SER A 138 1.11 7.17 -10.44
C SER A 138 -0.40 7.35 -10.62
N THR A 139 -1.17 6.29 -10.39
CA THR A 139 -2.64 6.35 -10.45
C THR A 139 -3.24 7.21 -9.34
N ASP A 140 -2.68 7.23 -8.13
CA ASP A 140 -3.11 8.15 -7.07
C ASP A 140 -2.81 9.60 -7.41
N GLY A 141 -1.67 9.86 -8.06
CA GLY A 141 -1.33 11.17 -8.60
C GLY A 141 -2.35 11.70 -9.60
N LEU A 142 -2.77 10.86 -10.54
CA LEU A 142 -3.80 11.20 -11.54
C LEU A 142 -5.16 11.52 -10.91
N LEU A 143 -5.53 10.81 -9.83
CA LEU A 143 -6.76 11.10 -9.08
C LEU A 143 -6.66 12.43 -8.31
N ALA A 144 -5.50 12.70 -7.70
CA ALA A 144 -5.26 13.92 -6.93
C ALA A 144 -5.30 15.19 -7.80
N GLU A 145 -4.93 15.09 -9.08
CA GLU A 145 -4.99 16.21 -10.04
C GLU A 145 -6.43 16.68 -10.33
N LYS A 146 -7.45 15.86 -10.05
CA LYS A 146 -8.89 16.16 -10.22
C LYS A 146 -9.27 16.64 -11.62
N ARG A 147 -8.46 16.33 -12.65
CA ARG A 147 -8.79 16.58 -14.06
C ARG A 147 -9.58 15.39 -14.60
N ALA A 148 -10.67 15.66 -15.32
CA ALA A 148 -11.54 14.62 -15.86
C ALA A 148 -10.78 13.65 -16.81
N GLU A 149 -9.90 14.20 -17.65
CA GLU A 149 -9.07 13.42 -18.58
C GLU A 149 -8.07 12.51 -17.88
N SER A 150 -7.39 12.99 -16.83
CA SER A 150 -6.47 12.19 -16.01
C SER A 150 -7.23 11.07 -15.28
N THR A 151 -8.40 11.40 -14.73
CA THR A 151 -9.25 10.47 -13.97
C THR A 151 -9.78 9.33 -14.85
N ALA A 152 -10.13 9.61 -16.10
CA ALA A 152 -10.61 8.62 -17.05
C ALA A 152 -9.56 7.54 -17.40
N GLN A 153 -8.27 7.85 -17.25
CA GLN A 153 -7.16 6.93 -17.58
C GLN A 153 -6.83 5.95 -16.45
N VAL A 154 -7.30 6.21 -15.22
CA VAL A 154 -6.93 5.43 -14.03
C VAL A 154 -7.44 3.98 -14.12
N ILE A 155 -8.72 3.79 -14.39
CA ILE A 155 -9.31 2.43 -14.51
C ILE A 155 -8.62 1.61 -15.62
N PRO A 156 -8.43 2.13 -16.86
CA PRO A 156 -7.66 1.44 -17.88
C PRO A 156 -6.25 1.04 -17.45
N MET A 157 -5.52 1.94 -16.78
CA MET A 157 -4.15 1.68 -16.32
C MET A 157 -4.10 0.54 -15.29
N ILE A 158 -5.01 0.55 -14.31
CA ILE A 158 -5.08 -0.51 -13.29
C ILE A 158 -5.51 -1.85 -13.92
N LEU A 159 -6.46 -1.84 -14.86
CA LEU A 159 -6.85 -3.06 -15.59
C LEU A 159 -5.71 -3.63 -16.43
N GLN A 160 -4.88 -2.77 -17.04
CA GLN A 160 -3.69 -3.20 -17.77
C GLN A 160 -2.64 -3.81 -16.83
N LEU A 161 -2.40 -3.20 -15.67
CA LEU A 161 -1.51 -3.76 -14.65
C LEU A 161 -2.00 -5.16 -14.21
N LEU A 162 -3.30 -5.32 -13.97
CA LEU A 162 -3.88 -6.63 -13.62
C LEU A 162 -3.66 -7.67 -14.73
N ASP A 163 -3.82 -7.30 -16.00
CA ASP A 163 -3.55 -8.21 -17.13
C ASP A 163 -2.08 -8.61 -17.19
N GLN A 164 -1.15 -7.67 -16.97
CA GLN A 164 0.30 -7.92 -16.92
C GLN A 164 0.70 -8.81 -15.73
N LEU A 165 0.00 -8.71 -14.60
CA LEU A 165 0.14 -9.61 -13.45
C LEU A 165 -0.51 -11.00 -13.68
N GLY A 166 -1.17 -11.22 -14.82
CA GLY A 166 -1.85 -12.47 -15.15
C GLY A 166 -3.29 -12.57 -14.62
N CYS A 167 -3.86 -11.51 -14.07
CA CYS A 167 -5.25 -11.42 -13.64
C CYS A 167 -6.18 -11.00 -14.79
N LYS A 168 -6.62 -11.99 -15.58
CA LYS A 168 -7.55 -11.77 -16.70
C LYS A 168 -8.99 -11.57 -16.21
N LEU A 169 -9.44 -10.32 -16.18
CA LEU A 169 -10.83 -9.96 -15.89
C LEU A 169 -11.72 -10.01 -17.14
N PRO A 170 -13.02 -10.34 -17.03
CA PRO A 170 -13.93 -10.30 -18.17
C PRO A 170 -14.04 -8.89 -18.77
N LYS A 171 -13.93 -8.82 -20.09
CA LYS A 171 -14.15 -7.58 -20.86
C LYS A 171 -15.65 -7.35 -21.05
N GLY A 172 -16.07 -6.08 -20.90
CA GLY A 172 -17.46 -5.65 -21.08
C GLY A 172 -18.33 -5.78 -19.83
N THR A 173 -19.31 -4.89 -19.71
CA THR A 173 -20.22 -4.81 -18.57
C THR A 173 -21.05 -6.09 -18.40
N PHE A 174 -21.66 -6.59 -19.49
CA PHE A 174 -22.53 -7.78 -19.45
C PHE A 174 -21.83 -9.03 -18.91
N ARG A 175 -20.61 -9.34 -19.40
CA ARG A 175 -19.85 -10.50 -18.93
C ARG A 175 -19.44 -10.37 -17.46
N ARG A 176 -19.11 -9.14 -17.01
CA ARG A 176 -18.82 -8.86 -15.60
C ARG A 176 -20.06 -9.06 -14.73
N SER A 177 -21.23 -8.57 -15.14
CA SER A 177 -22.49 -8.75 -14.40
C SER A 177 -22.85 -10.22 -14.24
N ILE A 178 -22.71 -11.05 -15.30
CA ILE A 178 -22.96 -12.49 -15.20
C ILE A 178 -21.99 -13.16 -14.23
N ARG A 179 -20.70 -12.84 -14.32
CA ARG A 179 -19.68 -13.41 -13.42
C ARG A 179 -19.93 -13.00 -11.98
N PHE A 180 -20.22 -11.72 -11.75
CA PHE A 180 -20.59 -11.18 -10.44
C PHE A 180 -21.76 -11.93 -9.82
N LEU A 181 -22.89 -12.02 -10.53
CA LEU A 181 -24.08 -12.71 -10.02
C LEU A 181 -23.78 -14.16 -9.67
N ARG A 182 -23.06 -14.90 -10.54
CA ARG A 182 -22.69 -16.30 -10.28
C ARG A 182 -21.80 -16.44 -9.04
N GLY A 183 -20.77 -15.60 -8.91
CA GLY A 183 -19.88 -15.60 -7.75
C GLY A 183 -20.63 -15.24 -6.47
N LEU A 184 -21.46 -14.20 -6.51
CA LEU A 184 -22.24 -13.74 -5.37
C LEU A 184 -23.22 -14.81 -4.89
N PHE A 185 -23.97 -15.47 -5.78
CA PHE A 185 -24.86 -16.57 -5.41
C PHE A 185 -24.11 -17.76 -4.80
N LYS A 186 -22.92 -18.09 -5.32
CA LYS A 186 -22.08 -19.17 -4.78
C LYS A 186 -21.59 -18.83 -3.38
N LEU A 187 -21.10 -17.61 -3.20
CA LEU A 187 -20.54 -17.12 -1.94
C LEU A 187 -21.63 -16.99 -0.88
N LYS A 188 -22.78 -16.40 -1.20
CA LYS A 188 -23.92 -16.25 -0.28
C LYS A 188 -24.35 -17.58 0.36
N ARG A 189 -24.46 -18.64 -0.43
CA ARG A 189 -24.85 -19.98 0.06
C ARG A 189 -23.84 -20.61 1.03
N ALA A 190 -22.58 -20.22 0.92
CA ALA A 190 -21.51 -20.73 1.75
C ALA A 190 -21.17 -19.79 2.93
N ALA A 191 -21.46 -18.49 2.79
CA ALA A 191 -21.00 -17.43 3.68
C ALA A 191 -21.49 -17.59 5.11
N SER A 192 -22.72 -18.05 5.33
CA SER A 192 -23.24 -18.31 6.69
C SER A 192 -22.52 -19.45 7.42
N LYS A 193 -21.74 -20.27 6.70
CA LYS A 193 -20.95 -21.39 7.26
C LYS A 193 -19.47 -21.07 7.35
N TRP A 194 -19.04 -19.91 6.88
CA TRP A 194 -17.63 -19.55 6.94
C TRP A 194 -17.22 -19.26 8.37
N THR A 195 -15.96 -19.56 8.63
CA THR A 195 -15.22 -19.25 9.85
C THR A 195 -13.85 -18.73 9.42
N LEU A 196 -13.07 -18.15 10.33
CA LEU A 196 -11.68 -17.78 10.04
C LEU A 196 -10.86 -18.96 9.47
N GLN A 197 -11.07 -20.17 10.01
CA GLN A 197 -10.45 -21.41 9.52
C GLN A 197 -10.70 -21.67 8.04
N THR A 198 -11.87 -21.27 7.51
CA THR A 198 -12.20 -21.41 6.07
C THR A 198 -11.17 -20.73 5.16
N PHE A 199 -10.48 -19.70 5.67
CA PHE A 199 -9.47 -18.92 4.97
C PHE A 199 -8.04 -19.32 5.34
N GLN A 200 -7.81 -19.84 6.54
CA GLN A 200 -6.49 -20.27 7.01
C GLN A 200 -6.09 -21.64 6.42
N ASP A 201 -7.04 -22.55 6.25
CA ASP A 201 -6.78 -23.92 5.79
C ASP A 201 -6.63 -23.96 4.26
N LYS A 202 -5.53 -23.40 3.74
CA LYS A 202 -5.19 -23.44 2.32
C LYS A 202 -3.90 -24.20 2.07
N SER A 203 -3.96 -25.12 1.12
CA SER A 203 -2.84 -25.97 0.72
C SER A 203 -1.69 -25.21 0.07
N THR A 204 -1.92 -23.96 -0.34
CA THR A 204 -0.90 -23.11 -0.96
C THR A 204 -1.01 -21.71 -0.38
N PRO A 205 0.03 -21.20 0.32
CA PRO A 205 0.04 -19.82 0.78
C PRO A 205 0.07 -18.85 -0.42
N PRO A 206 -0.40 -17.60 -0.24
CA PRO A 206 -0.40 -16.63 -1.32
C PRO A 206 1.05 -16.24 -1.68
N ASP A 207 1.38 -16.30 -2.97
CA ASP A 207 2.63 -15.75 -3.49
C ASP A 207 2.56 -14.22 -3.64
N ALA A 208 3.72 -13.59 -3.87
CA ALA A 208 3.81 -12.14 -4.04
C ALA A 208 2.97 -11.61 -5.23
N THR A 209 2.73 -12.44 -6.25
CA THR A 209 1.88 -12.07 -7.40
C THR A 209 0.41 -12.01 -6.98
N GLN A 210 -0.07 -12.96 -6.17
CA GLN A 210 -1.43 -12.95 -5.65
C GLN A 210 -1.67 -11.74 -4.75
N VAL A 211 -0.71 -11.42 -3.88
CA VAL A 211 -0.78 -10.21 -3.03
C VAL A 211 -0.87 -8.95 -3.89
N ALA A 212 0.02 -8.79 -4.88
CA ALA A 212 -0.02 -7.64 -5.77
C ALA A 212 -1.32 -7.54 -6.58
N ILE A 213 -1.89 -8.68 -7.02
CA ILE A 213 -3.17 -8.71 -7.70
C ILE A 213 -4.29 -8.24 -6.78
N THR A 214 -4.36 -8.71 -5.53
CA THR A 214 -5.45 -8.33 -4.63
C THR A 214 -5.35 -6.90 -4.16
N GLU A 215 -4.15 -6.38 -3.88
CA GLU A 215 -3.95 -4.96 -3.58
C GLU A 215 -4.36 -4.08 -4.77
N THR A 216 -4.01 -4.50 -5.99
CA THR A 216 -4.40 -3.81 -7.22
C THR A 216 -5.92 -3.87 -7.45
N LEU A 217 -6.58 -4.98 -7.12
CA LEU A 217 -8.04 -5.12 -7.20
C LEU A 217 -8.76 -4.25 -6.16
N GLU A 218 -8.26 -4.19 -4.93
CA GLU A 218 -8.79 -3.30 -3.89
C GLU A 218 -8.67 -1.84 -4.31
N LYS A 219 -7.51 -1.44 -4.82
CA LYS A 219 -7.31 -0.10 -5.40
C LYS A 219 -8.32 0.17 -6.52
N LEU A 220 -8.51 -0.79 -7.42
CA LEU A 220 -9.49 -0.68 -8.49
C LEU A 220 -10.92 -0.55 -7.96
N ALA A 221 -11.25 -1.26 -6.88
CA ALA A 221 -12.54 -1.19 -6.21
C ALA A 221 -12.77 0.22 -5.63
N LEU A 222 -11.79 0.79 -4.92
CA LEU A 222 -11.87 2.15 -4.38
C LEU A 222 -12.06 3.20 -5.49
N VAL A 223 -11.27 3.09 -6.56
CA VAL A 223 -11.39 3.97 -7.73
C VAL A 223 -12.76 3.81 -8.40
N ALA A 224 -13.23 2.58 -8.55
CA ALA A 224 -14.57 2.30 -9.07
C ALA A 224 -15.64 2.92 -8.17
N PHE A 225 -15.53 2.80 -6.85
CA PHE A 225 -16.48 3.41 -5.92
C PHE A 225 -16.60 4.93 -6.12
N LEU A 226 -15.51 5.62 -6.45
CA LEU A 226 -15.51 7.07 -6.67
C LEU A 226 -16.04 7.49 -8.04
N ILE A 227 -15.76 6.73 -9.10
CA ILE A 227 -15.99 7.18 -10.49
C ILE A 227 -17.06 6.35 -11.20
N ARG A 228 -17.15 5.05 -10.90
CA ARG A 228 -18.02 4.05 -11.55
C ARG A 228 -18.58 3.07 -10.50
N PRO A 229 -19.44 3.53 -9.56
CA PRO A 229 -19.83 2.76 -8.38
C PRO A 229 -20.45 1.39 -8.71
N GLU A 230 -21.05 1.25 -9.90
CA GLU A 230 -21.63 0.00 -10.37
C GLU A 230 -20.60 -1.13 -10.58
N LEU A 231 -19.31 -0.81 -10.69
CA LEU A 231 -18.23 -1.78 -10.85
C LEU A 231 -17.61 -2.21 -9.52
N PHE A 232 -17.81 -1.44 -8.44
CA PHE A 232 -17.24 -1.71 -7.13
C PHE A 232 -17.58 -3.14 -6.62
N PRO A 233 -18.85 -3.59 -6.64
CA PRO A 233 -19.19 -4.91 -6.11
C PRO A 233 -18.47 -6.05 -6.83
N PHE A 234 -18.24 -5.91 -8.13
CA PHE A 234 -17.53 -6.90 -8.93
C PHE A 234 -16.07 -7.06 -8.47
N PHE A 235 -15.34 -5.96 -8.27
CA PHE A 235 -13.93 -6.03 -7.87
C PHE A 235 -13.74 -6.47 -6.41
N ALA A 236 -14.62 -6.05 -5.51
CA ALA A 236 -14.64 -6.54 -4.12
C ALA A 236 -14.88 -8.07 -4.08
N LEU A 237 -15.78 -8.57 -4.93
CA LEU A 237 -16.05 -10.01 -5.05
C LEU A 237 -14.82 -10.78 -5.54
N GLU A 238 -14.16 -10.31 -6.60
CA GLU A 238 -12.94 -10.96 -7.14
C GLU A 238 -11.83 -11.05 -6.09
N THR A 239 -11.66 -10.01 -5.27
CA THR A 239 -10.67 -9.99 -4.18
C THR A 239 -11.01 -11.05 -3.11
N THR A 240 -12.29 -11.20 -2.79
CA THR A 240 -12.76 -12.20 -1.81
C THR A 240 -12.63 -13.63 -2.35
N GLU A 241 -12.98 -13.87 -3.62
CA GLU A 241 -12.80 -15.19 -4.25
C GLU A 241 -11.33 -15.63 -4.26
N ARG A 242 -10.40 -14.68 -4.46
CA ARG A 242 -8.96 -14.95 -4.35
C ARG A 242 -8.53 -15.25 -2.93
N THR A 243 -9.03 -14.51 -1.95
CA THR A 243 -8.79 -14.78 -0.52
C THR A 243 -9.27 -16.18 -0.13
N LEU A 244 -10.43 -16.61 -0.65
CA LEU A 244 -10.93 -17.98 -0.46
C LEU A 244 -10.09 -19.06 -1.15
N LYS A 245 -9.41 -18.72 -2.24
CA LYS A 245 -8.65 -19.68 -3.03
C LYS A 245 -7.20 -19.82 -2.55
N TYR A 246 -6.54 -18.70 -2.27
CA TYR A 246 -5.10 -18.63 -1.96
C TYR A 246 -4.81 -18.35 -0.49
N GLY A 247 -5.83 -18.03 0.30
CA GLY A 247 -5.71 -17.79 1.74
C GLY A 247 -5.64 -16.31 2.07
N ILE A 248 -5.32 -16.04 3.34
CA ILE A 248 -5.31 -14.69 3.90
C ILE A 248 -4.12 -13.91 3.33
N MET A 249 -4.42 -12.78 2.70
CA MET A 249 -3.50 -11.78 2.15
C MET A 249 -3.59 -10.49 2.98
N PRO A 250 -2.68 -9.52 2.80
CA PRO A 250 -2.66 -8.31 3.63
C PRO A 250 -3.95 -7.49 3.64
N ASN A 251 -4.73 -7.56 2.56
CA ASN A 251 -5.98 -6.83 2.40
C ASN A 251 -7.26 -7.68 2.51
N SER A 252 -7.14 -8.90 3.04
CA SER A 252 -8.28 -9.81 3.18
C SER A 252 -9.36 -9.25 4.11
N SER A 253 -8.98 -8.59 5.20
CA SER A 253 -9.94 -7.99 6.14
C SER A 253 -10.82 -6.93 5.45
N THR A 254 -10.24 -6.01 4.67
CA THR A 254 -10.98 -5.03 3.87
C THR A 254 -11.86 -5.69 2.82
N ALA A 255 -11.35 -6.72 2.14
CA ALA A 255 -12.11 -7.43 1.10
C ALA A 255 -13.39 -8.07 1.67
N LEU A 256 -13.28 -8.73 2.83
CA LEU A 256 -14.43 -9.31 3.51
C LEU A 256 -15.37 -8.22 4.06
N ALA A 257 -14.84 -7.12 4.61
CA ALA A 257 -15.65 -5.98 5.04
C ALA A 257 -16.49 -5.41 3.87
N ALA A 258 -15.88 -5.25 2.70
CA ALA A 258 -16.57 -4.83 1.49
C ALA A 258 -17.63 -5.85 1.04
N LEU A 259 -17.35 -7.15 1.12
CA LEU A 259 -18.33 -8.19 0.83
C LEU A 259 -19.51 -8.17 1.81
N ALA A 260 -19.25 -7.97 3.11
CA ALA A 260 -20.29 -7.84 4.13
C ALA A 260 -21.23 -6.67 3.82
N ALA A 261 -20.66 -5.51 3.44
CA ALA A 261 -21.42 -4.36 2.97
C ALA A 261 -22.28 -4.71 1.75
N ILE A 262 -21.71 -5.44 0.78
CA ILE A 262 -22.44 -5.82 -0.43
C ILE A 262 -23.63 -6.73 -0.12
N VAL A 263 -23.41 -7.75 0.71
CA VAL A 263 -24.44 -8.73 1.08
C VAL A 263 -25.53 -8.10 1.95
N GLY A 264 -25.16 -7.22 2.88
CA GLY A 264 -26.11 -6.50 3.72
C GLY A 264 -26.93 -5.48 2.94
N TYR A 265 -26.25 -4.52 2.30
CA TYR A 265 -26.91 -3.39 1.64
C TYR A 265 -27.66 -3.79 0.35
N PHE A 266 -27.02 -4.55 -0.54
CA PHE A 266 -27.64 -4.86 -1.85
C PHE A 266 -28.56 -6.08 -1.81
N MET A 267 -28.34 -7.04 -0.89
CA MET A 267 -29.14 -8.27 -0.84
C MET A 267 -30.09 -8.37 0.35
N GLY A 268 -30.01 -7.46 1.32
CA GLY A 268 -30.82 -7.48 2.53
C GLY A 268 -30.55 -8.67 3.45
N ASP A 269 -29.41 -9.35 3.29
CA ASP A 269 -29.05 -10.53 4.09
C ASP A 269 -28.14 -10.10 5.25
N PHE A 270 -28.78 -9.56 6.29
CA PHE A 270 -28.09 -9.02 7.47
C PHE A 270 -27.39 -10.10 8.30
N GLU A 271 -27.88 -11.34 8.29
CA GLU A 271 -27.25 -12.46 9.01
C GLU A 271 -25.92 -12.87 8.34
N ALA A 272 -25.92 -13.04 7.02
CA ALA A 272 -24.69 -13.32 6.29
C ALA A 272 -23.70 -12.14 6.38
N SER A 273 -24.20 -10.90 6.29
CA SER A 273 -23.40 -9.69 6.47
C SER A 273 -22.73 -9.63 7.85
N ARG A 274 -23.46 -9.97 8.92
CA ARG A 274 -22.91 -10.07 10.29
C ARG A 274 -21.80 -11.11 10.36
N ASN A 275 -22.06 -12.33 9.89
CA ASN A 275 -21.05 -13.41 9.95
C ASN A 275 -19.77 -13.02 9.20
N ILE A 276 -19.89 -12.45 8.00
CA ILE A 276 -18.72 -11.99 7.22
C ILE A 276 -17.99 -10.85 7.95
N SER A 277 -18.73 -9.91 8.55
CA SER A 277 -18.13 -8.79 9.31
C SER A 277 -17.33 -9.29 10.52
N GLU A 278 -17.85 -10.25 11.27
CA GLU A 278 -17.15 -10.84 12.41
C GLU A 278 -15.85 -11.52 11.99
N ILE A 279 -15.86 -12.26 10.87
CA ILE A 279 -14.65 -12.87 10.31
C ILE A 279 -13.64 -11.79 9.88
N ALA A 280 -14.12 -10.73 9.22
CA ALA A 280 -13.26 -9.61 8.81
C ALA A 280 -12.59 -8.94 10.02
N LEU A 281 -13.31 -8.73 11.12
CA LEU A 281 -12.75 -8.21 12.37
C LEU A 281 -11.70 -9.15 12.96
N GLN A 282 -11.97 -10.46 13.01
CA GLN A 282 -10.98 -11.45 13.46
C GLN A 282 -9.71 -11.44 12.58
N MET A 283 -9.85 -11.21 11.27
CA MET A 283 -8.70 -11.06 10.38
C MET A 283 -7.85 -9.83 10.71
N THR A 284 -8.43 -8.74 11.22
CA THR A 284 -7.67 -7.53 11.56
C THR A 284 -6.69 -7.74 12.72
N ASP A 285 -6.89 -8.77 13.55
CA ASP A 285 -5.97 -9.11 14.64
C ASP A 285 -4.79 -9.96 14.17
N LEU A 286 -4.78 -10.40 12.91
CA LEU A 286 -3.65 -11.12 12.32
C LEU A 286 -2.51 -10.15 11.99
N PRO A 287 -1.24 -10.55 12.20
CA PRO A 287 -0.09 -9.71 11.85
C PRO A 287 -0.07 -9.28 10.38
N SER A 288 -0.54 -10.14 9.47
CA SER A 288 -0.57 -9.85 8.04
C SER A 288 -1.57 -8.76 7.65
N ASN A 289 -2.58 -8.47 8.47
CA ASN A 289 -3.69 -7.57 8.15
C ASN A 289 -3.70 -6.30 9.04
N GLN A 290 -2.62 -6.01 9.77
CA GLN A 290 -2.55 -4.80 10.59
C GLN A 290 -2.71 -3.52 9.76
N HIS A 291 -2.18 -3.50 8.53
CA HIS A 291 -2.33 -2.33 7.64
C HIS A 291 -3.77 -2.13 7.15
N SER A 292 -4.54 -3.20 6.96
CA SER A 292 -5.94 -3.13 6.50
C SER A 292 -6.95 -2.95 7.64
N LYS A 293 -6.50 -2.99 8.90
CA LYS A 293 -7.34 -2.91 10.10
C LYS A 293 -8.23 -1.65 10.13
N CYS A 294 -7.64 -0.48 9.89
CA CYS A 294 -8.38 0.79 9.88
C CYS A 294 -9.49 0.78 8.83
N SER A 295 -9.14 0.50 7.57
CA SER A 295 -10.08 0.40 6.45
C SER A 295 -11.20 -0.63 6.68
N ALA A 296 -10.87 -1.82 7.18
CA ALA A 296 -11.85 -2.86 7.48
C ALA A 296 -12.82 -2.44 8.60
N MET A 297 -12.29 -1.92 9.71
CA MET A 297 -13.11 -1.43 10.83
C MET A 297 -14.02 -0.29 10.40
N PHE A 298 -13.49 0.71 9.68
CA PHE A 298 -14.27 1.81 9.14
C PHE A 298 -15.41 1.29 8.24
N THR A 299 -15.09 0.40 7.30
CA THR A 299 -16.08 -0.15 6.36
C THR A 299 -17.19 -0.88 7.10
N ILE A 300 -16.87 -1.71 8.09
CA ILE A 300 -17.85 -2.46 8.89
C ILE A 300 -18.71 -1.52 9.73
N ASN A 301 -18.10 -0.51 10.37
CA ASN A 301 -18.84 0.46 11.17
C ASN A 301 -19.80 1.28 10.30
N ALA A 302 -19.32 1.76 9.15
CA ALA A 302 -20.10 2.58 8.23
C ALA A 302 -21.25 1.82 7.56
N THR A 303 -21.06 0.54 7.26
CA THR A 303 -22.00 -0.19 6.40
C THR A 303 -22.82 -1.25 7.12
N CYS A 304 -22.31 -1.82 8.21
CA CYS A 304 -22.88 -3.00 8.85
C CYS A 304 -23.34 -2.73 10.28
N GLN A 305 -22.57 -2.02 11.11
CA GLN A 305 -22.83 -1.96 12.54
C GLN A 305 -24.11 -1.24 12.95
N HIS A 306 -24.56 -0.24 12.19
CA HIS A 306 -25.82 0.45 12.47
C HIS A 306 -27.08 -0.44 12.34
N TRP A 307 -26.97 -1.59 11.67
CA TRP A 307 -28.01 -2.62 11.61
C TRP A 307 -27.93 -3.64 12.75
N MET A 308 -26.78 -3.70 13.44
CA MET A 308 -26.46 -4.75 14.39
C MET A 308 -26.44 -4.28 15.83
N LYS A 309 -26.13 -2.99 16.07
CA LYS A 309 -26.03 -2.39 17.41
C LYS A 309 -26.57 -0.96 17.41
N PRO A 310 -26.97 -0.42 18.57
CA PRO A 310 -27.34 0.98 18.70
C PRO A 310 -26.19 1.91 18.26
N LEU A 311 -26.51 2.97 17.51
CA LEU A 311 -25.51 3.90 16.96
C LEU A 311 -24.57 4.49 18.02
N GLY A 312 -25.05 4.72 19.24
CA GLY A 312 -24.18 5.21 20.33
C GLY A 312 -23.02 4.27 20.68
N SER A 313 -23.17 2.95 20.43
CA SER A 313 -22.11 1.97 20.67
C SER A 313 -21.05 1.91 19.57
N THR A 314 -21.29 2.52 18.41
CA THR A 314 -20.33 2.51 17.30
C THR A 314 -19.31 3.63 17.40
N VAL A 315 -19.55 4.65 18.23
CA VAL A 315 -18.65 5.81 18.41
C VAL A 315 -17.26 5.34 18.89
N ASP A 316 -17.20 4.46 19.88
CA ASP A 316 -15.95 3.91 20.39
C ASP A 316 -15.20 3.04 19.36
N ASP A 317 -15.95 2.39 18.46
CA ASP A 317 -15.36 1.60 17.36
C ASP A 317 -14.74 2.52 16.30
N TYR A 318 -15.38 3.66 15.99
CA TYR A 318 -14.83 4.69 15.09
C TYR A 318 -13.60 5.38 15.68
N TRP A 319 -13.63 5.69 16.98
CA TRP A 319 -12.47 6.28 17.67
C TRP A 319 -11.25 5.36 17.62
N ARG A 320 -11.44 4.06 17.85
CA ARG A 320 -10.36 3.07 17.71
C ARG A 320 -9.84 2.95 16.28
N ALA A 321 -10.72 3.02 15.28
CA ALA A 321 -10.31 3.03 13.88
C ALA A 321 -9.47 4.29 13.56
N TYR A 322 -9.87 5.46 14.07
CA TYR A 322 -9.11 6.69 13.95
C TYR A 322 -7.71 6.59 14.59
N GLU A 323 -7.63 6.21 15.87
CA GLU A 323 -6.34 6.06 16.58
C GLU A 323 -5.40 5.11 15.85
N HIS A 324 -5.92 3.98 15.37
CA HIS A 324 -5.13 3.04 14.60
C HIS A 324 -4.67 3.62 13.27
N GLY A 325 -5.57 4.27 12.51
CA GLY A 325 -5.24 4.90 11.22
C GLY A 325 -4.13 5.94 11.35
N MET A 326 -4.20 6.76 12.39
CA MET A 326 -3.16 7.74 12.71
C MET A 326 -1.83 7.08 13.11
N ALA A 327 -1.86 5.98 13.86
CA ALA A 327 -0.67 5.27 14.29
C ALA A 327 0.02 4.46 13.16
N CYS A 328 -0.75 3.92 12.20
CA CYS A 328 -0.21 3.09 11.11
C CYS A 328 -0.02 3.84 9.78
N GLY A 329 -0.27 5.15 9.75
CA GLY A 329 -0.14 5.98 8.56
C GLY A 329 -1.28 5.85 7.54
N ASP A 330 -2.38 5.16 7.88
CA ASP A 330 -3.60 5.13 7.06
C ASP A 330 -4.44 6.39 7.34
N VAL A 331 -3.93 7.53 6.88
CA VAL A 331 -4.49 8.85 7.17
C VAL A 331 -5.86 9.04 6.51
N ASP A 332 -6.12 8.44 5.34
CA ASP A 332 -7.41 8.59 4.64
C ASP A 332 -8.55 7.92 5.42
N PHE A 333 -8.40 6.65 5.83
CA PHE A 333 -9.42 5.99 6.65
C PHE A 333 -9.44 6.48 8.09
N GLY A 334 -8.29 6.89 8.64
CA GLY A 334 -8.23 7.57 9.94
C GLY A 334 -9.12 8.81 9.94
N LEU A 335 -8.88 9.76 9.04
CA LEU A 335 -9.68 10.99 8.95
C LEU A 335 -11.16 10.73 8.68
N ARG A 336 -11.50 9.75 7.84
CA ARG A 336 -12.90 9.36 7.60
C ARG A 336 -13.57 8.76 8.83
N SER A 337 -12.82 8.08 9.68
CA SER A 337 -13.34 7.53 10.94
C SER A 337 -13.60 8.61 11.99
N ALA A 338 -12.95 9.78 11.86
CA ALA A 338 -13.17 10.92 12.76
C ALA A 338 -14.28 11.88 12.31
N ALA A 339 -14.70 11.82 11.04
CA ALA A 339 -15.67 12.71 10.40
C ALA A 339 -17.12 12.32 10.69
#